data_AF-A0A559UD79-F1
#
_entry.id   AF-A0A559UD79-F1
#
_cell.length_a   1.000
_cell.length_b   1.000
_cell.length_c   1.000
_cell.angle_alpha   90.00
_cell.angle_beta   90.00
_cell.angle_gamma   90.00
#
_symmetry.space_group_name_H-M   'P 1'
#
loop_
_entity.id
_entity.type
_entity.pdbx_description
1 polymer ?
#
loop_
_entity_poly.entity_id
_entity_poly.type
_entity_poly.pdbx_seq_one_letter_code
_entity_poly.pdbx_strand_id
1 'polypeptide(L)'
;MSLYDLRYATAELAQAVREDGRPAPAKTLRRLTSWQWMVLYCRKGSFSAEIATTEGRARLQSRLEAQRIRALHRAGHELDDADIPPVRHRHGVLWNAW
;
A
#
# COMPACT_ATOMS: atom_id res chain seq x y z
N MET A 1 9.21 18.42 -8.04
CA MET A 1 8.05 17.83 -8.76
C MET A 1 6.80 18.57 -8.27
N SER A 2 6.15 19.35 -9.12
CA SER A 2 4.93 20.10 -8.78
C SER A 2 3.70 19.29 -9.17
N LEU A 3 2.72 19.19 -8.27
CA LEU A 3 1.43 18.56 -8.54
C LEU A 3 0.36 19.65 -8.67
N TYR A 4 -0.46 19.55 -9.69
CA TYR A 4 -1.54 20.50 -9.96
C TYR A 4 -2.87 19.78 -9.88
N ASP A 5 -3.84 20.40 -9.23
CA ASP A 5 -5.23 20.00 -9.35
C ASP A 5 -5.83 20.70 -10.58
N LEU A 6 -6.47 19.92 -11.45
CA LEU A 6 -7.19 20.42 -12.63
C LEU A 6 -8.66 20.57 -12.25
N ARG A 7 -9.19 21.78 -12.36
CA ARG A 7 -10.61 22.07 -12.04
C ARG A 7 -11.29 22.62 -13.28
N TYR A 8 -12.43 22.03 -13.65
CA TYR A 8 -13.31 22.55 -14.67
C TYR A 8 -14.42 23.37 -14.00
N ALA A 9 -14.47 24.66 -14.28
CA ALA A 9 -15.62 25.48 -13.89
C ALA A 9 -16.75 25.31 -14.89
N THR A 10 -17.99 25.47 -14.43
CA THR A 10 -19.19 25.44 -15.30
C THR A 10 -19.11 26.47 -16.43
N ALA A 11 -18.49 27.63 -16.17
CA ALA A 11 -18.27 28.66 -17.19
C ALA A 11 -17.29 28.21 -18.29
N GLU A 12 -16.21 27.50 -17.92
CA GLU A 12 -15.21 26.99 -18.87
C GLU A 12 -15.80 25.91 -19.78
N LEU A 13 -16.65 25.03 -19.22
CA LEU A 13 -17.37 24.02 -19.99
C LEU A 13 -18.39 24.67 -20.94
N ALA A 14 -19.17 25.64 -20.45
CA ALA A 14 -20.15 26.34 -21.27
C ALA A 14 -19.50 27.16 -22.41
N GLN A 15 -18.31 27.70 -22.17
CA GLN A 15 -17.55 28.41 -23.20
C GLN A 15 -17.00 27.46 -24.26
N ALA A 16 -16.43 26.32 -23.85
CA ALA A 16 -15.93 25.33 -24.79
C ALA A 16 -17.01 24.78 -25.73
N VAL A 17 -18.24 24.60 -25.22
CA VAL A 17 -19.40 24.22 -26.04
C VAL A 17 -19.76 25.31 -27.05
N ARG A 18 -19.65 26.58 -26.69
CA ARG A 18 -19.93 27.71 -27.61
C ARG A 18 -18.86 27.86 -28.70
N GLU A 19 -17.62 27.52 -28.39
CA GLU A 19 -16.48 27.63 -29.29
C GLU A 19 -16.22 26.35 -30.10
N ASP A 20 -17.14 25.36 -29.99
CA ASP A 20 -17.01 23.99 -30.55
C ASP A 20 -15.62 23.37 -30.29
N GLY A 21 -15.11 23.65 -29.10
CA GLY A 21 -13.73 23.39 -28.71
C GLY A 21 -13.62 22.52 -27.47
N ARG A 22 -12.37 22.19 -27.10
CA ARG A 22 -12.09 21.42 -25.88
C ARG A 22 -11.98 22.36 -24.68
N PRO A 23 -12.65 22.07 -23.55
CA PRO A 23 -12.49 22.88 -22.35
C PRO A 23 -11.06 22.75 -21.80
N ALA A 24 -10.47 23.89 -21.45
CA ALA A 24 -9.17 23.97 -20.80
C ALA A 24 -9.38 24.15 -19.29
N PRO A 25 -8.91 23.22 -18.43
CA PRO A 25 -9.11 23.33 -16.99
C PRO A 25 -8.18 24.36 -16.36
N ALA A 26 -8.66 25.03 -15.30
CA ALA A 26 -7.81 25.82 -14.44
C ALA A 26 -6.81 24.92 -13.67
N LYS A 27 -5.52 25.30 -13.70
CA LYS A 27 -4.45 24.62 -12.98
C LYS A 27 -4.24 25.29 -11.63
N THR A 28 -4.61 24.63 -10.54
CA THR A 28 -4.30 25.11 -9.18
C THR A 28 -3.08 24.35 -8.65
N LEU A 29 -2.03 25.07 -8.25
CA LEU A 29 -0.85 24.45 -7.65
C LEU A 29 -1.26 23.81 -6.32
N ARG A 30 -1.15 22.48 -6.23
CA ARG A 30 -1.44 21.77 -5.00
C ARG A 30 -0.21 21.84 -4.09
N ARG A 31 -0.33 22.58 -3.00
CA ARG A 31 0.68 22.60 -1.94
C ARG A 31 0.63 21.29 -1.17
N LEU A 32 1.41 20.31 -1.59
CA LEU A 32 1.58 19.03 -0.91
C LEU A 32 2.69 19.13 0.14
N THR A 33 2.32 19.08 1.42
CA THR A 33 3.26 18.99 2.55
C THR A 33 3.68 17.52 2.77
N SER A 34 4.28 16.87 1.77
CA SER A 34 4.69 15.46 1.88
C SER A 34 6.11 15.26 2.44
N TRP A 35 6.80 16.33 2.84
CA TRP A 35 8.25 16.32 3.00
C TRP A 35 8.78 16.48 4.43
N GLN A 36 7.96 16.83 5.43
CA GLN A 36 8.52 17.01 6.77
C GLN A 36 8.58 15.70 7.56
N TRP A 37 7.57 14.83 7.47
CA TRP A 37 7.55 13.55 8.20
C TRP A 37 8.61 12.57 7.68
N MET A 38 8.66 12.32 6.36
CA MET A 38 9.65 11.41 5.78
C MET A 38 11.08 11.91 5.96
N VAL A 39 11.35 13.21 5.83
CA VAL A 39 12.71 13.74 6.00
C VAL A 39 13.17 13.68 7.46
N LEU A 40 12.28 13.93 8.42
CA LEU A 40 12.63 13.85 9.85
C LEU A 40 12.83 12.40 10.33
N TYR A 41 12.02 11.45 9.84
CA TYR A 41 12.10 10.04 10.27
C TYR A 41 13.11 9.20 9.48
N CYS A 42 13.24 9.42 8.16
CA CYS A 42 14.16 8.64 7.33
C CYS A 42 15.64 9.03 7.51
N ARG A 43 15.95 10.22 8.04
CA ARG A 43 17.33 10.65 8.33
C ARG A 43 18.04 9.76 9.36
N LYS A 44 17.30 9.05 10.22
CA LYS A 44 17.87 8.10 11.18
C LYS A 44 18.02 6.68 10.65
N GLY A 45 17.85 6.43 9.34
CA GLY A 45 17.96 5.08 8.74
C GLY A 45 16.98 4.05 9.33
N SER A 46 16.13 4.45 10.28
CA SER A 46 15.41 3.55 11.16
C SER A 46 14.12 3.08 10.54
N PHE A 47 13.42 3.92 9.78
CA PHE A 47 12.09 3.59 9.28
C PHE A 47 12.06 2.37 8.35
N SER A 48 12.96 2.32 7.35
CA SER A 48 13.04 1.17 6.45
C SER A 48 13.51 -0.10 7.18
N ALA A 49 14.45 0.04 8.12
CA ALA A 49 14.93 -1.09 8.93
C ALA A 49 13.86 -1.60 9.90
N GLU A 50 13.08 -0.70 10.50
CA GLU A 50 12.00 -1.00 11.43
C GLU A 50 10.82 -1.66 10.73
N ILE A 51 10.44 -1.17 9.54
CA ILE A 51 9.45 -1.83 8.69
C ILE A 51 9.96 -3.21 8.24
N ALA A 52 11.19 -3.32 7.76
CA ALA A 52 11.75 -4.60 7.34
C ALA A 52 11.84 -5.60 8.52
N THR A 53 12.15 -5.12 9.73
CA THR A 53 12.24 -5.96 10.94
C THR A 53 10.85 -6.40 11.41
N THR A 54 9.87 -5.49 11.46
CA THR A 54 8.49 -5.82 11.82
C THR A 54 7.86 -6.78 10.82
N GLU A 55 8.10 -6.57 9.52
CA GLU A 55 7.69 -7.48 8.46
C GLU A 55 8.40 -8.85 8.59
N GLY A 56 9.70 -8.87 8.86
CA GLY A 56 10.46 -10.09 9.10
C GLY A 56 9.92 -10.91 10.28
N ARG A 57 9.56 -10.25 11.40
CA ARG A 57 8.94 -10.90 12.56
C ARG A 57 7.58 -11.49 12.22
N ALA A 58 6.72 -10.73 11.53
CA ALA A 58 5.41 -11.22 11.11
C ALA A 58 5.52 -12.46 10.19
N ARG A 59 6.51 -12.47 9.28
CA ARG A 59 6.80 -13.62 8.41
C ARG A 59 7.28 -14.84 9.20
N LEU A 60 8.21 -14.64 10.14
CA LEU A 60 8.71 -15.72 10.99
C LEU A 60 7.57 -16.35 11.81
N GLN A 61 6.73 -15.51 12.42
CA GLN A 61 5.59 -15.97 13.20
C GLN A 61 4.61 -16.79 12.34
N SER A 62 4.24 -16.28 11.17
CA SER A 62 3.35 -17.00 10.24
C SER A 62 3.95 -18.35 9.82
N ARG A 63 5.27 -18.41 9.58
CA ARG A 63 5.97 -19.66 9.22
C ARG A 63 5.94 -20.67 10.36
N LEU A 64 6.15 -20.23 11.60
CA LEU A 64 6.12 -21.08 12.77
C LEU A 64 4.70 -21.61 13.04
N GLU A 65 3.68 -20.77 12.88
CA GLU A 65 2.27 -21.16 13.00
C GLU A 65 1.91 -22.21 11.93
N ALA A 66 2.30 -22.00 10.67
CA ALA A 66 2.09 -22.98 9.60
C ALA A 66 2.83 -24.31 9.86
N GLN A 67 4.06 -24.27 10.38
CA GLN A 67 4.81 -25.47 10.76
C GLN A 67 4.12 -26.22 11.91
N ARG A 68 3.60 -25.51 12.92
CA ARG A 68 2.85 -26.10 14.03
C ARG A 68 1.60 -26.82 13.53
N ILE A 69 0.81 -26.19 12.66
CA ILE A 69 -0.40 -26.79 12.10
C ILE A 69 -0.07 -28.04 11.28
N ARG A 70 0.97 -27.98 10.43
CA ARG A 70 1.46 -29.15 9.67
C ARG A 70 1.91 -30.28 10.60
N ALA A 71 2.55 -29.97 11.73
CA ALA A 71 2.97 -30.97 12.71
C ALA A 71 1.77 -31.63 13.41
N LEU A 72 0.76 -30.84 13.79
CA LEU A 72 -0.50 -31.35 14.36
C LEU A 72 -1.22 -32.29 13.40
N HIS A 73 -1.33 -31.91 12.13
CA HIS A 73 -1.90 -32.77 11.09
C HIS A 73 -1.15 -34.11 10.97
N ARG A 74 0.20 -34.07 10.94
CA ARG A 74 1.03 -35.29 10.85
C ARG A 74 0.88 -36.19 12.08
N ALA A 75 0.60 -35.61 13.23
CA ALA A 75 0.29 -36.34 14.46
C ALA A 75 -1.16 -36.89 14.49
N GLY A 76 -1.96 -36.66 13.44
CA GLY A 76 -3.33 -37.19 13.32
C GLY A 76 -4.39 -36.37 14.05
N HIS A 77 -4.08 -35.12 14.43
CA HIS A 77 -5.07 -34.21 15.00
C HIS A 77 -5.97 -33.62 13.91
N GLU A 78 -7.27 -33.51 14.20
CA GLU A 78 -8.22 -32.75 13.38
C GLU A 78 -7.83 -31.26 13.37
N LEU A 79 -7.93 -30.62 12.21
CA LEU A 79 -7.52 -29.24 11.97
C LEU A 79 -8.69 -28.30 11.68
N ASP A 80 -9.93 -28.75 11.83
CA ASP A 80 -11.12 -28.01 11.38
C ASP A 80 -11.29 -26.66 12.11
N ASP A 81 -10.69 -26.50 13.29
CA ASP A 81 -10.69 -25.25 14.07
C ASP A 81 -9.39 -24.42 13.91
N ALA A 82 -8.43 -24.86 13.08
CA ALA A 82 -7.15 -24.17 12.92
C ALA A 82 -7.27 -23.01 11.91
N ASP A 83 -7.54 -21.81 12.41
CA ASP A 83 -7.55 -20.59 11.59
C ASP A 83 -6.13 -20.25 11.10
N ILE A 84 -5.94 -20.19 9.78
CA ILE A 84 -4.69 -19.79 9.13
C ILE A 84 -4.92 -18.42 8.51
N PRO A 85 -4.40 -17.33 9.13
CA PRO A 85 -4.56 -16.01 8.57
C PRO A 85 -3.88 -15.94 7.19
N PRO A 86 -4.49 -15.28 6.20
CA PRO A 86 -3.86 -15.10 4.90
C PRO A 86 -2.54 -14.36 5.08
N VAL A 87 -1.47 -14.91 4.48
CA VAL A 87 -0.15 -14.28 4.50
C VAL A 87 -0.31 -12.87 3.95
N ARG A 88 0.12 -11.86 4.73
CA ARG A 88 0.12 -10.46 4.27
C ARG A 88 1.07 -10.33 3.08
N HIS A 89 0.53 -10.51 1.88
CA HIS A 89 1.23 -10.26 0.64
C HIS A 89 1.34 -8.74 0.44
N ARG A 90 2.54 -8.26 0.12
CA ARG A 90 2.65 -6.97 -0.57
C ARG A 90 1.94 -7.14 -1.92
N HIS A 91 1.05 -6.21 -2.27
CA HIS A 91 0.39 -6.17 -3.58
C HIS A 91 1.41 -6.48 -4.69
N GLY A 92 1.25 -7.60 -5.38
CA GLY A 92 2.00 -7.92 -6.60
C GLY A 92 3.19 -8.87 -6.50
N VAL A 93 3.46 -9.54 -5.36
CA VAL A 93 4.52 -10.57 -5.35
C VAL A 93 4.07 -11.87 -4.69
N LEU A 94 3.66 -12.83 -5.53
CA LEU A 94 3.65 -14.25 -5.20
C LEU A 94 5.09 -14.68 -4.98
N TRP A 95 5.48 -15.02 -3.75
CA TRP A 95 6.73 -15.70 -3.50
C TRP A 95 6.48 -17.17 -3.25
N ASN A 96 7.21 -17.98 -4.01
CA ASN A 96 7.24 -19.44 -4.04
C ASN A 96 7.12 -20.04 -2.64
N ALA A 97 5.99 -20.70 -2.39
CA ALA A 97 5.82 -21.58 -1.26
C ALA A 97 6.55 -22.89 -1.54
N TRP A 98 7.65 -23.12 -0.84
CA TRP A 98 8.20 -24.45 -0.58
C TRP A 98 8.53 -24.55 0.91
#